data_AF-A0A7C7ILQ3-F1
#
_entry.id   AF-A0A7C7ILQ3-F1
#
_cell.length_a   1.000
_cell.length_b   1.000
_cell.length_c   1.000
_cell.angle_alpha   90.00
_cell.angle_beta   90.00
_cell.angle_gamma   90.00
#
_symmetry.space_group_name_H-M   'P 1'
#
loop_
_entity.id
_entity.type
_entity.pdbx_description
1 polymer ?
#
loop_
_entity_poly.entity_id
_entity_poly.type
_entity_poly.pdbx_seq_one_letter_code
_entity_poly.pdbx_strand_id
1 'polypeptide(L)'
;MTETNNNRDGIIAGEISKVANSNTRIHRILSMFLDHCIICILIVPLGFLIFGFGVLMEDSLNNGIGIVLVFIPFFIYLNKDFLNAKSPAKRILGFQVIDRRTNKPANELQCFVRNLTICVAWPLEVIFGLINPERRIGDLLANTKVIVSQKEKFNSIWIDLKNTKFKINFIGILIIGGLYFYGLSLLMLGMN
;
A
#
# COMPACT_ATOMS: atom_id res chain seq x y z
N MET A 1 32.27 23.13 -16.04
CA MET A 1 30.97 22.88 -15.41
C MET A 1 30.52 21.48 -15.78
N THR A 2 30.79 20.50 -14.93
CA THR A 2 30.17 19.16 -15.00
C THR A 2 30.38 18.51 -13.64
N GLU A 3 29.52 18.86 -12.68
CA GLU A 3 29.41 18.09 -11.45
C GLU A 3 28.83 16.73 -11.79
N THR A 4 29.71 15.72 -11.78
CA THR A 4 29.36 14.31 -11.78
C THR A 4 28.65 14.00 -10.46
N ASN A 5 27.33 14.12 -10.47
CA ASN A 5 26.49 13.79 -9.34
C ASN A 5 26.59 12.28 -9.09
N ASN A 6 27.47 11.95 -8.14
CA ASN A 6 27.85 10.61 -7.74
C ASN A 6 26.69 9.99 -6.95
N ASN A 7 25.66 9.55 -7.68
CA ASN A 7 24.46 9.00 -7.07
C ASN A 7 24.75 7.58 -6.60
N ARG A 8 25.10 7.45 -5.31
CA ARG A 8 25.19 6.20 -4.55
C ARG A 8 23.79 5.59 -4.30
N ASP A 9 22.90 5.63 -5.28
CA ASP A 9 21.75 4.73 -5.28
C ASP A 9 22.35 3.36 -5.57
N GLY A 10 22.43 2.50 -4.54
CA GLY A 10 23.16 1.24 -4.59
C GLY A 10 22.93 0.47 -5.89
N ILE A 11 23.97 -0.20 -6.39
CA ILE A 11 24.03 -0.89 -7.70
C ILE A 11 22.71 -1.59 -8.06
N ILE A 12 22.08 -2.23 -7.07
CA ILE A 12 20.78 -2.92 -7.17
C ILE A 12 19.63 -1.99 -7.60
N ALA A 13 19.48 -0.81 -7.01
CA ALA A 13 18.42 0.15 -7.36
C ALA A 13 18.61 0.72 -8.77
N GLY A 14 19.87 0.91 -9.18
CA GLY A 14 20.23 1.31 -10.54
C GLY A 14 19.80 0.26 -11.56
N GLU A 15 20.17 -1.01 -11.34
CA GLU A 15 19.84 -2.13 -12.24
C GLU A 15 18.33 -2.43 -12.28
N ILE A 16 17.67 -2.46 -11.12
CA ILE A 16 16.20 -2.60 -11.04
C ILE A 16 15.53 -1.50 -11.87
N SER A 17 15.98 -0.25 -11.74
CA SER A 17 15.38 0.84 -12.50
C SER A 17 15.64 0.74 -14.00
N LYS A 18 16.79 0.18 -14.42
CA LYS A 18 17.16 -0.04 -15.82
C LYS A 18 16.31 -1.14 -16.46
N VAL A 19 16.17 -2.28 -15.78
CA VAL A 19 15.30 -3.40 -16.22
C VAL A 19 13.87 -2.92 -16.33
N ALA A 20 13.42 -2.18 -15.32
CA ALA A 20 12.06 -1.76 -15.26
C ALA A 20 11.76 -0.76 -16.41
N ASN A 21 12.66 0.19 -16.75
CA ASN A 21 12.46 1.18 -17.82
C ASN A 21 12.29 0.62 -19.24
N SER A 22 12.49 -0.68 -19.43
CA SER A 22 12.27 -1.36 -20.71
C SER A 22 10.78 -1.63 -21.03
N ASN A 23 9.91 -1.80 -20.02
CA ASN A 23 8.50 -2.13 -20.21
C ASN A 23 7.63 -1.68 -19.03
N THR A 24 6.64 -0.83 -19.31
CA THR A 24 5.69 -0.29 -18.31
C THR A 24 4.90 -1.37 -17.56
N ARG A 25 4.66 -2.55 -18.17
CA ARG A 25 3.98 -3.71 -17.55
C ARG A 25 4.81 -4.30 -16.41
N ILE A 26 6.06 -4.63 -16.71
CA ILE A 26 7.00 -5.26 -15.77
C ILE A 26 7.30 -4.29 -14.63
N HIS A 27 7.48 -3.02 -14.95
CA HIS A 27 7.64 -1.90 -14.00
C HIS A 27 6.57 -1.87 -12.91
N ARG A 28 5.31 -2.00 -13.32
CA ARG A 28 4.17 -1.87 -12.42
C ARG A 28 4.02 -3.07 -11.50
N ILE A 29 4.23 -4.28 -12.04
CA ILE A 29 4.23 -5.51 -11.24
C ILE A 29 5.39 -5.52 -10.27
N LEU A 30 6.57 -5.08 -10.70
CA LEU A 30 7.73 -4.94 -9.84
C LEU A 30 7.49 -3.93 -8.72
N SER A 31 6.82 -2.80 -9.02
CA SER A 31 6.40 -1.83 -8.02
C SER A 31 5.41 -2.43 -7.01
N MET A 32 4.42 -3.20 -7.46
CA MET A 32 3.47 -3.90 -6.60
C MET A 32 4.14 -4.95 -5.72
N PHE A 33 5.06 -5.73 -6.30
CA PHE A 33 5.80 -6.78 -5.61
C PHE A 33 6.76 -6.20 -4.58
N LEU A 34 7.53 -5.18 -4.95
CA LEU A 34 8.46 -4.51 -4.04
C LEU A 34 7.71 -3.83 -2.89
N ASP A 35 6.56 -3.21 -3.16
CA ASP A 35 5.67 -2.70 -2.10
C ASP A 35 5.21 -3.83 -1.16
N HIS A 36 4.86 -4.99 -1.72
CA HIS A 36 4.44 -6.14 -0.93
C HIS A 36 5.59 -6.62 -0.03
N CYS A 37 6.79 -6.82 -0.57
CA CYS A 37 7.97 -7.21 0.21
C CYS A 37 8.31 -6.20 1.32
N ILE A 38 8.35 -4.90 1.00
CA ILE A 38 8.69 -3.86 1.98
C ILE A 38 7.67 -3.82 3.12
N ILE A 39 6.38 -3.89 2.81
CA ILE A 39 5.34 -3.87 3.84
C ILE A 39 5.29 -5.19 4.60
N CYS A 40 5.56 -6.34 3.96
CA CYS A 40 5.68 -7.64 4.63
C CYS A 40 6.74 -7.64 5.73
N ILE A 41 7.90 -7.02 5.48
CA ILE A 41 8.96 -6.87 6.48
C ILE A 41 8.46 -6.12 7.73
N LEU A 42 7.51 -5.20 7.58
CA LEU A 42 6.92 -4.45 8.69
C LEU A 42 5.77 -5.22 9.37
N ILE A 43 4.82 -5.74 8.59
CA ILE A 43 3.58 -6.31 9.12
C ILE A 43 3.75 -7.71 9.72
N VAL A 44 4.69 -8.52 9.21
CA VAL A 44 4.86 -9.92 9.66
C VAL A 44 5.37 -9.97 11.11
N PRO A 45 6.45 -9.25 11.48
CA PRO A 45 6.88 -9.18 12.88
C PRO A 45 5.78 -8.61 13.79
N LEU A 46 5.07 -7.57 13.32
CA LEU A 46 3.96 -6.98 14.06
C LEU A 46 2.83 -7.99 14.29
N GLY A 47 2.50 -8.80 13.28
CA GLY A 47 1.51 -9.86 13.38
C GLY A 47 1.89 -10.92 14.41
N PHE A 48 3.16 -11.35 14.44
CA PHE A 48 3.66 -12.27 15.46
C PHE A 48 3.59 -11.68 16.88
N LEU A 49 3.92 -10.39 17.04
CA LEU A 49 3.80 -9.71 18.33
C LEU A 49 2.34 -9.64 18.81
N ILE A 50 1.42 -9.27 17.91
CA ILE A 50 -0.02 -9.21 18.22
C ILE A 50 -0.55 -10.60 18.56
N PHE A 51 -0.18 -11.61 17.80
CA PHE A 51 -0.58 -12.99 18.05
C PHE A 51 -0.05 -13.50 19.40
N GLY A 52 1.24 -13.29 19.69
CA GLY A 52 1.85 -13.65 20.96
C GLY A 52 1.19 -12.94 22.15
N PHE A 53 0.86 -11.66 22.00
CA PHE A 53 0.10 -10.91 23.00
C PHE A 53 -1.32 -11.46 23.18
N GLY A 54 -1.99 -11.84 22.09
CA GLY A 54 -3.32 -12.46 22.13
C GLY A 54 -3.34 -13.78 22.91
N VAL A 55 -2.34 -14.64 22.69
CA VAL A 55 -2.19 -15.91 23.44
C VAL A 55 -1.89 -15.66 24.93
N LEU A 56 -1.05 -14.68 25.26
CA LEU A 56 -0.72 -14.35 26.66
C LEU A 56 -1.91 -13.80 27.45
N MET A 57 -2.91 -13.25 26.77
CA MET A 57 -4.06 -12.57 27.37
C MET A 57 -5.38 -13.28 27.04
N GLU A 58 -5.33 -14.54 26.63
CA GLU A 58 -6.50 -15.32 26.17
C GLU A 58 -7.68 -15.25 27.15
N ASP A 59 -7.41 -15.42 28.45
CA ASP A 59 -8.44 -15.39 29.51
C ASP A 59 -9.06 -13.99 29.75
N SER A 60 -8.37 -12.93 29.31
CA SER A 60 -8.77 -11.53 29.53
C SER A 60 -9.32 -10.85 28.28
N LEU A 61 -9.07 -11.41 27.09
CA LEU A 61 -9.47 -10.84 25.82
C LEU A 61 -10.82 -11.42 25.38
N ASN A 62 -11.82 -10.54 25.22
CA ASN A 62 -13.03 -10.92 24.52
C ASN A 62 -12.70 -11.26 23.05
N ASN A 63 -13.28 -12.33 22.51
CA ASN A 63 -13.20 -12.76 21.11
C ASN A 63 -13.32 -11.60 20.11
N GLY A 64 -14.22 -10.63 20.37
CA GLY A 64 -14.38 -9.46 19.49
C GLY A 64 -13.13 -8.56 19.44
N ILE A 65 -12.44 -8.38 20.57
CA ILE A 65 -11.20 -7.59 20.63
C ILE A 65 -10.06 -8.34 19.94
N GLY A 66 -9.98 -9.66 20.10
CA GLY A 66 -8.98 -10.49 19.42
C GLY A 66 -9.08 -10.39 17.90
N ILE A 67 -10.30 -10.43 17.35
CA ILE A 67 -10.56 -10.25 15.91
C ILE A 67 -10.08 -8.87 15.43
N VAL A 68 -10.38 -7.80 16.17
CA VAL A 68 -9.93 -6.45 15.81
C VAL A 68 -8.41 -6.35 15.77
N LEU A 69 -7.72 -6.95 16.74
CA LEU A 69 -6.26 -6.94 16.81
C LEU A 69 -5.62 -7.60 15.58
N VAL A 70 -6.18 -8.70 15.09
CA VAL A 70 -5.70 -9.41 13.88
C VAL A 70 -5.80 -8.53 12.63
N PHE A 71 -6.77 -7.60 12.58
CA PHE A 71 -6.94 -6.72 11.41
C PHE A 71 -6.05 -5.48 11.40
N ILE A 72 -5.37 -5.14 12.50
CA ILE A 72 -4.47 -3.97 12.57
C ILE A 72 -3.36 -4.02 11.50
N PRO A 73 -2.60 -5.13 11.33
CA PRO A 73 -1.58 -5.22 10.28
C PRO A 73 -2.14 -5.07 8.87
N PHE A 74 -3.34 -5.62 8.61
CA PHE A 74 -4.03 -5.47 7.32
C PHE A 74 -4.46 -4.03 7.07
N PHE A 75 -4.97 -3.34 8.09
CA PHE A 75 -5.32 -1.92 7.98
C PHE A 75 -4.10 -1.06 7.63
N ILE A 76 -2.93 -1.34 8.23
CA ILE A 76 -1.66 -0.69 7.88
C ILE A 76 -1.28 -0.99 6.42
N TYR A 77 -1.40 -2.25 6.00
CA TYR A 77 -1.09 -2.66 4.62
C TYR A 77 -1.93 -1.91 3.58
N LEU A 78 -3.22 -1.76 3.82
CA LEU A 78 -4.15 -1.03 2.95
C LEU A 78 -3.78 0.46 2.81
N ASN A 79 -3.20 1.04 3.85
CA ASN A 79 -2.80 2.46 3.90
C ASN A 79 -1.35 2.71 3.47
N LYS A 80 -0.66 1.74 2.84
CA LYS A 80 0.74 1.92 2.41
C LYS A 80 0.99 3.10 1.46
N ASP A 81 -0.02 3.51 0.68
CA ASP A 81 0.04 4.61 -0.28
C ASP A 81 -0.41 5.97 0.30
N PHE A 82 -0.70 6.03 1.59
CA PHE A 82 -1.35 7.18 2.25
C PHE A 82 -0.56 8.50 2.10
N LEU A 83 0.77 8.41 2.12
CA LEU A 83 1.64 9.59 2.09
C LEU A 83 1.89 10.05 0.66
N ASN A 84 1.28 11.18 0.27
CA ASN A 84 1.43 11.80 -1.05
C ASN A 84 1.06 10.90 -2.24
N ALA A 85 0.17 9.92 -2.02
CA ALA A 85 -0.24 8.96 -3.04
C ALA A 85 0.93 8.11 -3.58
N LYS A 86 1.95 7.90 -2.73
CA LYS A 86 3.16 7.14 -3.03
C LYS A 86 3.51 6.21 -1.86
N SER A 87 3.49 4.92 -2.12
CA SER A 87 4.10 3.93 -1.23
C SER A 87 5.63 3.97 -1.25
N PRO A 88 6.31 3.29 -0.30
CA PRO A 88 7.76 3.26 -0.23
C PRO A 88 8.44 2.79 -1.52
N ALA A 89 7.95 1.71 -2.17
CA ALA A 89 8.54 1.25 -3.42
C ALA A 89 8.31 2.23 -4.56
N LYS A 90 7.13 2.85 -4.62
CA LYS A 90 6.80 3.85 -5.65
C LYS A 90 7.68 5.09 -5.55
N ARG A 91 8.10 5.50 -4.35
CA ARG A 91 9.07 6.60 -4.18
C ARG A 91 10.43 6.27 -4.78
N ILE A 92 10.94 5.08 -4.50
CA ILE A 92 12.24 4.60 -5.00
C ILE A 92 12.21 4.42 -6.53
N LEU A 93 11.12 3.86 -7.04
CA LEU A 93 10.95 3.55 -8.46
C LEU A 93 10.52 4.77 -9.30
N GLY A 94 10.04 5.85 -8.67
CA GLY A 94 9.63 7.07 -9.37
C GLY A 94 8.21 6.96 -9.93
N PHE A 95 7.24 6.62 -9.08
CA PHE A 95 5.83 6.52 -9.46
C PHE A 95 4.96 7.33 -8.51
N GLN A 96 3.83 7.79 -9.05
CA GLN A 96 2.79 8.43 -8.27
C GLN A 96 1.42 8.01 -8.74
N VAL A 97 0.50 7.91 -7.79
CA VAL A 97 -0.90 7.64 -8.05
C VAL A 97 -1.61 8.98 -8.21
N ILE A 98 -2.32 9.15 -9.30
CA ILE A 98 -3.10 10.37 -9.56
C ILE A 98 -4.57 10.04 -9.79
N ASP A 99 -5.43 10.97 -9.41
CA ASP A 99 -6.84 10.96 -9.75
C ASP A 99 -7.00 11.30 -11.23
N ARG A 100 -7.77 10.49 -11.97
CA ARG A 100 -7.97 10.69 -13.41
C ARG A 100 -8.75 11.95 -13.76
N ARG A 101 -9.69 12.37 -12.89
CA ARG A 101 -10.54 13.53 -13.14
C ARG A 101 -9.77 14.82 -12.92
N THR A 102 -8.94 14.87 -11.89
CA THR A 102 -8.25 16.10 -11.49
C THR A 102 -6.79 16.16 -11.97
N ASN A 103 -6.20 15.02 -12.36
CA ASN A 103 -4.77 14.84 -12.62
C ASN A 103 -3.85 15.28 -11.45
N LYS A 104 -4.41 15.39 -10.24
CA LYS A 104 -3.67 15.68 -9.01
C LYS A 104 -3.35 14.37 -8.27
N PRO A 105 -2.40 14.39 -7.31
CA PRO A 105 -2.15 13.24 -6.45
C PRO A 105 -3.46 12.70 -5.88
N ALA A 106 -3.64 11.38 -5.92
CA ALA A 106 -4.85 10.76 -5.40
C ALA A 106 -5.00 11.06 -3.91
N ASN A 107 -6.23 11.26 -3.47
CA ASN A 107 -6.48 11.49 -2.06
C ASN A 107 -6.31 10.18 -1.25
N GLU A 108 -6.27 10.32 0.06
CA GLU A 108 -5.99 9.20 0.97
C GLU A 108 -7.08 8.11 0.90
N LEU A 109 -8.33 8.52 0.74
CA LEU A 109 -9.47 7.61 0.62
C LEU A 109 -9.43 6.82 -0.70
N GLN A 110 -9.09 7.46 -1.82
CA GLN A 110 -8.87 6.81 -3.11
C GLN A 110 -7.73 5.80 -3.02
N CYS A 111 -6.64 6.14 -2.33
CA CYS A 111 -5.54 5.23 -2.10
C CYS A 111 -5.98 4.01 -1.28
N PHE A 112 -6.78 4.21 -0.24
CA PHE A 112 -7.33 3.14 0.59
C PHE A 112 -8.30 2.24 -0.18
N VAL A 113 -9.33 2.79 -0.81
CA VAL A 113 -10.36 2.05 -1.57
C VAL A 113 -9.73 1.20 -2.65
N ARG A 114 -8.74 1.76 -3.36
CA ARG A 114 -7.99 1.04 -4.37
C ARG A 114 -7.23 -0.18 -3.81
N ASN A 115 -6.76 -0.10 -2.58
CA ASN A 115 -5.98 -1.18 -1.96
C ASN A 115 -6.86 -2.28 -1.35
N LEU A 116 -8.17 -2.03 -1.15
CA LEU A 116 -9.11 -3.03 -0.62
C LEU A 116 -9.15 -4.31 -1.47
N THR A 117 -9.09 -4.17 -2.79
CA THR A 117 -9.10 -5.31 -3.72
C THR A 117 -7.82 -6.14 -3.64
N ILE A 118 -6.70 -5.53 -3.26
CA ILE A 118 -5.42 -6.24 -3.10
C ILE A 118 -5.51 -7.22 -1.93
N CYS A 119 -6.16 -6.83 -0.84
CA CYS A 119 -6.20 -7.64 0.38
C CYS A 119 -6.88 -8.99 0.17
N VAL A 120 -7.87 -9.06 -0.72
CA VAL A 120 -8.62 -10.28 -1.03
C VAL A 120 -8.12 -10.96 -2.30
N ALA A 121 -7.67 -10.20 -3.29
CA ALA A 121 -7.45 -10.70 -4.65
C ALA A 121 -6.07 -10.31 -5.22
N TRP A 122 -5.01 -10.31 -4.39
CA TRP A 122 -3.65 -9.95 -4.84
C TRP A 122 -3.19 -10.72 -6.10
N PRO A 123 -3.30 -12.06 -6.19
CA PRO A 123 -2.86 -12.79 -7.39
C PRO A 123 -3.68 -12.43 -8.63
N LEU A 124 -5.00 -12.25 -8.45
CA LEU A 124 -5.90 -11.86 -9.52
C LEU A 124 -5.58 -10.45 -10.03
N GLU A 125 -5.23 -9.52 -9.14
CA GLU A 125 -4.79 -8.18 -9.51
C GLU A 125 -3.47 -8.19 -10.29
N VAL A 126 -2.53 -9.07 -9.96
CA VAL A 126 -1.28 -9.23 -10.72
C VAL A 126 -1.59 -9.73 -12.13
N ILE A 127 -2.46 -10.73 -12.28
CA ILE A 127 -2.91 -11.22 -13.59
C ILE A 127 -3.61 -10.11 -14.37
N PHE A 128 -4.51 -9.38 -13.74
CA PHE A 128 -5.21 -8.27 -14.40
C PHE A 128 -4.25 -7.13 -14.77
N GLY A 129 -3.23 -6.86 -13.96
CA GLY A 129 -2.18 -5.88 -14.24
C GLY A 129 -1.27 -6.28 -15.42
N LEU A 130 -1.08 -7.58 -15.64
CA LEU A 130 -0.39 -8.11 -16.83
C LEU A 130 -1.20 -7.88 -18.11
N ILE A 131 -2.52 -8.09 -18.05
CA ILE A 131 -3.44 -7.92 -19.18
C ILE A 131 -3.68 -6.43 -19.47
N ASN A 132 -3.95 -5.64 -18.42
CA ASN A 132 -4.29 -4.22 -18.48
C ASN A 132 -3.24 -3.37 -17.75
N PRO A 133 -2.19 -2.91 -18.45
CA PRO A 133 -1.12 -2.12 -17.85
C PRO A 133 -1.58 -0.77 -17.32
N GLU A 134 -2.65 -0.20 -17.86
CA GLU A 134 -3.11 1.13 -17.45
C GLU A 134 -3.78 1.14 -16.07
N ARG A 135 -4.55 0.09 -15.74
CA ARG A 135 -5.42 0.07 -14.55
C ARG A 135 -5.61 -1.33 -13.99
N ARG A 136 -5.60 -1.45 -12.66
CA ARG A 136 -6.02 -2.65 -11.94
C ARG A 136 -7.48 -2.51 -11.53
N ILE A 137 -8.05 -3.59 -11.00
CA ILE A 137 -9.42 -3.62 -10.47
C ILE A 137 -9.62 -2.49 -9.46
N GLY A 138 -8.71 -2.34 -8.50
CA GLY A 138 -8.76 -1.23 -7.56
C GLY A 138 -8.63 0.16 -8.19
N ASP A 139 -7.81 0.33 -9.24
CA ASP A 139 -7.62 1.63 -9.91
C ASP A 139 -8.93 2.05 -10.61
N LEU A 140 -9.69 1.08 -11.13
CA LEU A 140 -11.02 1.30 -11.70
C LEU A 140 -12.02 1.75 -10.63
N LEU A 141 -12.03 1.08 -9.47
CA LEU A 141 -12.93 1.42 -8.36
C LEU A 141 -12.65 2.82 -7.79
N ALA A 142 -11.38 3.17 -7.63
CA ALA A 142 -10.99 4.48 -7.09
C ALA A 142 -10.87 5.59 -8.16
N ASN A 143 -11.09 5.27 -9.43
CA ASN A 143 -10.87 6.14 -10.59
C ASN A 143 -9.48 6.82 -10.59
N THR A 144 -8.45 6.03 -10.31
CA THR A 144 -7.04 6.47 -10.28
C THR A 144 -6.23 5.85 -11.40
N LYS A 145 -5.04 6.38 -11.65
CA LYS A 145 -4.02 5.76 -12.50
C LYS A 145 -2.63 5.99 -11.91
N VAL A 146 -1.69 5.13 -12.26
CA VAL A 146 -0.28 5.30 -11.89
C VAL A 146 0.44 5.99 -13.03
N ILE A 147 1.20 7.03 -12.70
CA ILE A 147 2.07 7.75 -13.64
C ILE A 147 3.52 7.73 -13.15
N VAL A 148 4.44 7.91 -14.09
CA VAL A 148 5.84 8.16 -13.77
C VAL A 148 5.94 9.51 -13.05
N SER A 149 6.71 9.54 -11.97
CA SER A 149 6.97 10.71 -11.12
C SER A 149 8.46 10.76 -10.81
N GLN A 150 8.91 11.86 -10.21
CA GLN A 150 10.30 11.95 -9.77
C GLN A 150 10.58 10.95 -8.65
N LYS A 151 11.76 10.32 -8.73
CA LYS A 151 12.26 9.44 -7.68
C LYS A 151 12.51 10.26 -6.41
N GLU A 152 12.13 9.70 -5.29
CA GLU A 152 12.31 10.32 -3.98
C GLU A 152 13.13 9.41 -3.06
N LYS A 153 13.91 10.03 -2.18
CA LYS A 153 14.65 9.31 -1.13
C LYS A 153 13.66 8.77 -0.10
N PHE A 154 13.94 7.59 0.44
CA PHE A 154 13.11 6.97 1.48
C PHE A 154 12.84 7.89 2.68
N ASN A 155 13.79 8.76 3.03
CA ASN A 155 13.64 9.73 4.12
C ASN A 155 12.53 10.77 3.89
N SER A 156 12.04 10.96 2.66
CA SER A 156 10.89 11.85 2.41
C SER A 156 9.60 11.35 3.06
N ILE A 157 9.49 10.03 3.32
CA ILE A 157 8.36 9.43 4.04
C ILE A 157 8.21 10.06 5.44
N TRP A 158 9.33 10.21 6.17
CA TRP A 158 9.32 10.78 7.51
C TRP A 158 8.95 12.27 7.53
N ILE A 159 9.37 13.01 6.50
CA ILE A 159 9.05 14.43 6.34
C ILE A 159 7.56 14.58 6.05
N ASP A 160 7.03 13.78 5.12
CA ASP A 160 5.61 13.80 4.76
C ASP A 160 4.71 13.38 5.93
N LEU A 161 5.13 12.39 6.70
CA LEU A 161 4.41 11.94 7.89
C LEU A 161 4.30 13.05 8.93
N LYS A 162 5.39 13.78 9.21
CA LYS A 162 5.38 14.91 10.15
C LYS A 162 4.50 16.07 9.67
N ASN A 163 4.41 16.28 8.36
CA ASN A 163 3.64 17.36 7.77
C ASN A 163 2.18 16.98 7.47
N THR A 164 1.79 15.73 7.72
CA THR A 164 0.44 15.25 7.48
C THR A 164 -0.54 15.87 8.47
N LYS A 165 -1.56 16.55 7.94
CA LYS A 165 -2.67 17.10 8.74
C LYS A 165 -3.85 16.14 8.71
N PHE A 166 -4.60 16.08 9.82
CA PHE A 166 -5.88 15.37 9.85
C PHE A 166 -6.86 16.00 8.85
N LYS A 167 -7.43 15.16 7.99
CA LYS A 167 -8.40 15.52 6.95
C LYS A 167 -9.71 14.76 7.18
N ILE A 168 -10.79 15.24 6.57
CA ILE A 168 -12.09 14.53 6.58
C ILE A 168 -11.97 13.11 5.99
N ASN A 169 -11.02 12.89 5.07
CA ASN A 169 -10.76 11.60 4.43
C ASN A 169 -10.42 10.49 5.44
N PHE A 170 -9.84 10.83 6.60
CA PHE A 170 -9.51 9.86 7.64
C PHE A 170 -10.77 9.23 8.25
N ILE A 171 -11.81 10.02 8.46
CA ILE A 171 -13.10 9.52 8.96
C ILE A 171 -13.69 8.53 7.95
N GLY A 172 -13.63 8.85 6.66
CA GLY A 172 -14.07 7.95 5.60
C GLY A 172 -13.28 6.63 5.56
N ILE A 173 -11.96 6.68 5.77
CA ILE A 173 -11.12 5.48 5.85
C ILE A 173 -11.52 4.61 7.06
N LEU A 174 -11.77 5.22 8.21
CA LEU A 174 -12.20 4.47 9.41
C LEU A 174 -13.57 3.81 9.23
N ILE A 175 -14.54 4.52 8.63
CA ILE A 175 -15.88 3.97 8.37
C ILE A 175 -15.81 2.83 7.35
N ILE A 176 -15.18 3.06 6.19
CA ILE A 176 -15.08 2.06 5.12
C ILE A 176 -14.25 0.86 5.60
N GLY A 177 -13.13 1.11 6.29
CA GLY A 177 -12.29 0.07 6.85
C GLY A 177 -13.02 -0.76 7.91
N GLY A 178 -13.74 -0.11 8.82
CA GLY A 178 -14.55 -0.79 9.84
C GLY A 178 -15.61 -1.69 9.22
N LEU A 179 -16.37 -1.19 8.24
CA LEU A 179 -17.37 -1.99 7.51
C LEU A 179 -16.74 -3.16 6.75
N TYR A 180 -15.60 -2.93 6.10
CA TYR A 180 -14.87 -3.95 5.36
C TYR A 180 -14.37 -5.08 6.25
N PHE A 181 -13.72 -4.76 7.36
CA PHE A 181 -13.21 -5.76 8.30
C PHE A 181 -14.32 -6.44 9.09
N TYR A 182 -15.41 -5.74 9.40
CA TYR A 182 -16.60 -6.34 9.99
C TYR A 182 -17.22 -7.39 9.05
N GLY A 183 -17.42 -7.05 7.77
CA GLY A 183 -17.89 -8.00 6.76
C GLY A 183 -16.97 -9.21 6.62
N LEU A 184 -15.66 -8.99 6.63
CA LEU A 184 -14.67 -10.08 6.59
C LEU A 184 -14.75 -10.96 7.85
N SER A 185 -14.94 -10.36 9.03
CA SER A 185 -15.08 -11.09 10.29
C SER A 185 -16.32 -11.99 10.31
N LEU A 186 -17.45 -11.51 9.78
CA LEU A 186 -18.68 -12.31 9.65
C LEU A 186 -18.48 -13.51 8.74
N LEU A 187 -17.75 -13.33 7.63
CA LEU A 187 -17.44 -14.40 6.69
C LEU A 187 -16.55 -15.46 7.35
N MET A 188 -15.55 -15.05 8.14
CA MET A 188 -14.70 -15.98 8.89
C MET A 188 -15.46 -16.70 10.01
N LEU A 189 -16.35 -16.02 10.74
CA LEU A 189 -17.15 -16.61 11.81
C LEU A 189 -18.24 -17.56 11.30
N GLY A 190 -18.82 -17.28 10.14
CA GLY A 190 -19.81 -18.15 9.49
C GLY A 190 -19.21 -19.37 8.78
N MET A 191 -17.88 -19.51 8.76
CA MET A 191 -17.16 -20.69 8.27
C MET A 191 -16.84 -21.71 9.39
N ASN A 192 -17.19 -21.40 10.64
CA ASN A 192 -17.19 -22.33 11.78
C ASN A 192 -18.60 -22.86 12.06
#